data_AF-A0A5K1DBT0-F1
#
_entry.id   AF-A0A5K1DBT0-F1
#
_cell.length_a   1.000
_cell.length_b   1.000
_cell.length_c   1.000
_cell.angle_alpha   90.00
_cell.angle_beta   90.00
_cell.angle_gamma   90.00
#
_symmetry.space_group_name_H-M   'P 1'
#
loop_
_entity.id
_entity.type
_entity.pdbx_description
1 polymer ?
#
loop_
_entity_poly.entity_id
_entity_poly.type
_entity_poly.pdbx_seq_one_letter_code
_entity_poly.pdbx_strand_id
1 'polypeptide(L)'
;MGFHGLLISFLLVSAAAFVNSQDIDIEALSPAESNCNGIYLSYAFGYRQKEFPHVKNATAQAYAFQATATILNAGTEELKSWKIFIGFQHEEILVSTGQAVLADGSELPAHVGNGTYLSGFPQSDLKTAIDTAGDMTQIQVQIDIKGTQFGVRPPSTPMPSTIRLANDGYKCPAPTRH
;
A
#
# COMPACT_ATOMS: atom_id res chain seq x y z
N MET A 1 -28.56 82.08 -21.50
CA MET A 1 -27.38 81.96 -20.60
C MET A 1 -27.71 80.90 -19.56
N GLY A 2 -26.82 79.91 -19.36
CA GLY A 2 -26.90 78.86 -18.32
C GLY A 2 -27.49 77.53 -18.82
N PHE A 3 -26.75 76.51 -19.31
CA PHE A 3 -25.82 75.52 -18.72
C PHE A 3 -26.47 74.33 -17.96
N HIS A 4 -25.86 73.15 -18.19
CA HIS A 4 -26.03 71.81 -17.57
C HIS A 4 -27.07 70.90 -18.26
N GLY A 5 -26.72 69.85 -19.02
CA GLY A 5 -25.49 69.06 -19.08
C GLY A 5 -25.48 67.98 -18.00
N LEU A 6 -26.04 66.80 -18.27
CA LEU A 6 -25.87 65.62 -17.44
C LEU A 6 -25.74 64.37 -18.31
N LEU A 7 -24.54 63.79 -18.24
CA LEU A 7 -24.10 62.58 -18.91
C LEU A 7 -24.83 61.34 -18.37
N ILE A 8 -25.26 60.46 -19.27
CA ILE A 8 -25.67 59.10 -18.95
C ILE A 8 -24.41 58.23 -18.90
N SER A 9 -23.99 57.84 -17.70
CA SER A 9 -22.87 56.90 -17.50
C SER A 9 -23.39 55.46 -17.57
N PHE A 10 -23.05 54.74 -18.63
CA PHE A 10 -23.27 53.30 -18.77
C PHE A 10 -22.27 52.55 -17.87
N LEU A 11 -22.74 51.94 -16.79
CA LEU A 11 -21.96 51.03 -15.95
C LEU A 11 -21.96 49.63 -16.58
N LEU A 12 -20.85 49.28 -17.24
CA LEU A 12 -20.53 47.90 -17.63
C LEU A 12 -20.01 47.14 -16.40
N VAL A 13 -20.84 46.26 -15.84
CA VAL A 13 -20.43 45.33 -14.78
C VAL A 13 -19.72 44.14 -15.43
N SER A 14 -18.39 44.13 -15.40
CA SER A 14 -17.59 42.97 -15.78
C SER A 14 -17.66 41.93 -14.66
N ALA A 15 -18.36 40.82 -14.90
CA ALA A 15 -18.31 39.65 -14.02
C ALA A 15 -16.93 38.98 -14.12
N ALA A 16 -16.04 39.30 -13.18
CA ALA A 16 -14.82 38.54 -12.99
C ALA A 16 -15.21 37.17 -12.40
N ALA A 17 -15.08 36.11 -13.20
CA ALA A 17 -15.13 34.75 -12.70
C ALA A 17 -13.87 34.52 -11.84
N PHE A 18 -14.06 34.52 -10.52
CA PHE A 18 -13.02 34.12 -9.58
C PHE A 18 -12.78 32.62 -9.76
N VAL A 19 -11.68 32.26 -10.41
CA VAL A 19 -11.17 30.88 -10.40
C VAL A 19 -10.54 30.65 -9.03
N ASN A 20 -11.21 29.88 -8.17
CA ASN A 20 -10.59 29.35 -6.96
C ASN A 20 -9.62 28.25 -7.38
N SER A 21 -8.31 28.55 -7.45
CA SER A 21 -7.29 27.51 -7.30
C SER A 21 -7.34 27.05 -5.85
N GLN A 22 -7.94 25.89 -5.58
CA GLN A 22 -7.71 25.21 -4.32
C GLN A 22 -6.38 24.48 -4.47
N ASP A 23 -5.33 25.03 -3.86
CA ASP A 23 -4.11 24.25 -3.61
C ASP A 23 -4.52 23.12 -2.68
N ILE A 24 -4.59 21.90 -3.22
CA ILE A 24 -4.78 20.68 -2.44
C ILE A 24 -3.51 20.52 -1.62
N ASP A 25 -3.62 20.57 -0.30
CA ASP A 25 -2.53 20.27 0.62
C ASP A 25 -1.97 18.87 0.28
N ILE A 26 -0.84 18.84 -0.41
CA ILE A 26 -0.07 17.62 -0.61
C ILE A 26 0.47 17.27 0.77
N GLU A 27 -0.11 16.27 1.42
CA GLU A 27 0.40 15.71 2.66
C GLU A 27 1.87 15.36 2.44
N ALA A 28 2.76 16.07 3.14
CA ALA A 28 4.20 15.90 2.96
C ALA A 28 4.55 14.45 3.28
N LEU A 29 5.28 13.81 2.37
CA LEU A 29 5.83 12.46 2.56
C LEU A 29 6.40 12.32 3.97
N SER A 30 5.91 11.33 4.69
CA SER A 30 6.44 10.95 5.98
C SER A 30 7.94 10.63 5.85
N PRO A 31 8.77 10.86 6.89
CA PRO A 31 10.21 10.57 6.83
C PRO A 31 10.56 9.12 6.47
N ALA A 32 9.62 8.18 6.65
CA ALA A 32 9.78 6.80 6.22
C ALA A 32 9.76 6.65 4.69
N GLU A 33 8.97 7.46 4.00
CA GLU A 33 8.79 7.42 2.54
C GLU A 33 9.99 8.06 1.82
N SER A 34 10.64 9.06 2.41
CA SER A 34 11.87 9.65 1.85
C SER A 34 13.07 8.70 1.90
N ASN A 35 13.09 7.73 2.82
CA ASN A 35 14.28 6.90 3.08
C ASN A 35 14.35 5.61 2.25
N CYS A 36 13.41 5.36 1.35
CA CYS A 36 13.34 4.19 0.47
C CYS A 36 13.17 4.61 -1.00
N ASN A 37 13.83 5.71 -1.41
CA ASN A 37 13.72 6.30 -2.74
C ASN A 37 12.26 6.59 -3.15
N GLY A 38 11.41 6.97 -2.19
CA GLY A 38 9.98 7.23 -2.43
C GLY A 38 9.10 5.98 -2.47
N ILE A 39 9.64 4.77 -2.23
CA ILE A 39 8.81 3.57 -2.11
C ILE A 39 8.33 3.40 -0.67
N TYR A 40 7.02 3.24 -0.51
CA TYR A 40 6.40 2.96 0.76
C TYR A 40 5.89 1.52 0.81
N LEU A 41 6.11 0.84 1.94
CA LEU A 41 5.64 -0.51 2.19
C LEU A 41 4.90 -0.56 3.53
N SER A 42 3.73 -1.20 3.53
CA SER A 42 2.98 -1.44 4.76
C SER A 42 2.34 -2.82 4.79
N TYR A 43 2.03 -3.28 6.01
CA TYR A 43 1.31 -4.52 6.25
C TYR A 43 0.22 -4.26 7.27
N ALA A 44 -1.02 -4.54 6.90
CA ALA A 44 -2.19 -4.39 7.75
C ALA A 44 -2.80 -5.76 8.02
N PHE A 45 -2.83 -6.16 9.30
CA PHE A 45 -3.59 -7.33 9.71
C PHE A 45 -5.10 -6.99 9.70
N GLY A 46 -5.89 -7.79 8.99
CA GLY A 46 -7.34 -7.63 8.92
C GLY A 46 -8.03 -8.39 10.05
N TYR A 47 -8.12 -9.71 9.91
CA TYR A 47 -8.77 -10.56 10.91
C TYR A 47 -8.13 -11.94 10.98
N ARG A 48 -8.51 -12.67 12.02
CA ARG A 48 -8.32 -14.13 12.08
C ARG A 48 -9.56 -14.82 12.62
N GLN A 49 -9.71 -16.09 12.26
CA GLN A 49 -10.77 -16.94 12.79
C GLN A 49 -10.19 -18.31 13.14
N LYS A 50 -10.62 -18.88 14.26
CA LYS A 50 -10.23 -20.24 14.64
C LYS A 50 -10.79 -21.22 13.61
N GLU A 51 -9.94 -22.10 13.09
CA GLU A 51 -10.32 -23.06 12.06
C GLU A 51 -10.24 -24.50 12.55
N PHE A 52 -10.94 -25.38 11.82
CA PHE A 52 -10.85 -26.82 12.06
C PHE A 52 -9.48 -27.37 11.63
N PRO A 53 -8.99 -28.44 12.28
CA PRO A 53 -9.56 -29.05 13.48
C PRO A 53 -9.35 -28.20 14.73
N HIS A 54 -10.32 -28.25 15.65
CA HIS A 54 -10.15 -27.64 16.96
C HIS A 54 -9.34 -28.57 17.87
N VAL A 55 -8.15 -28.12 18.25
CA VAL A 55 -7.22 -28.88 19.09
C VAL A 55 -7.08 -28.25 20.48
N LYS A 56 -6.66 -29.05 21.45
CA LYS A 56 -6.35 -28.58 22.81
C LYS A 56 -4.99 -27.88 22.88
N ASN A 57 -4.05 -28.26 22.02
CA ASN A 57 -2.73 -27.63 21.96
C ASN A 57 -2.84 -26.26 21.28
N ALA A 58 -2.67 -25.19 22.05
CA ALA A 58 -2.81 -23.82 21.55
C ALA A 58 -1.83 -23.50 20.43
N THR A 59 -0.57 -23.95 20.51
CA THR A 59 0.46 -23.70 19.50
C THR A 59 0.14 -24.39 18.18
N ALA A 60 -0.47 -25.57 18.23
CA ALA A 60 -0.87 -26.33 17.04
C ALA A 60 -2.25 -25.90 16.49
N GLN A 61 -2.95 -24.99 17.16
CA GLN A 61 -4.27 -24.55 16.71
C GLN A 61 -4.14 -23.66 15.47
N ALA A 62 -4.77 -24.10 14.38
CA ALA A 62 -4.90 -23.35 13.14
C ALA A 62 -5.91 -22.20 13.28
N TYR A 63 -5.55 -21.07 12.67
CA TYR A 63 -6.42 -19.92 12.46
C TYR A 63 -6.31 -19.46 11.02
N ALA A 64 -7.44 -19.30 10.32
CA ALA A 64 -7.44 -18.51 9.09
C ALA A 64 -7.07 -17.07 9.44
N PHE A 65 -6.34 -16.42 8.57
CA PHE A 65 -6.08 -14.99 8.65
C PHE A 65 -6.28 -14.31 7.31
N GLN A 66 -6.60 -13.02 7.40
CA GLN A 66 -6.54 -12.09 6.29
C GLN A 66 -5.64 -10.91 6.67
N ALA A 67 -4.82 -10.48 5.73
CA ALA A 67 -4.01 -9.28 5.81
C ALA A 67 -3.88 -8.62 4.44
N THR A 68 -3.45 -7.37 4.42
CA THR A 68 -3.17 -6.62 3.19
C THR A 68 -1.77 -6.04 3.27
N ALA A 69 -0.92 -6.37 2.29
CA ALA A 69 0.36 -5.70 2.11
C ALA A 69 0.22 -4.62 1.03
N THR A 70 0.71 -3.41 1.28
CA THR A 70 0.63 -2.30 0.31
C THR A 70 2.03 -1.90 -0.12
N ILE A 71 2.21 -1.66 -1.41
CA ILE A 71 3.40 -1.03 -1.97
C ILE A 71 2.93 0.21 -2.74
N LEU A 72 3.53 1.36 -2.45
CA LEU A 72 3.26 2.63 -3.12
C LEU A 72 4.56 3.19 -3.66
N ASN A 73 4.56 3.58 -4.93
CA ASN A 73 5.63 4.37 -5.53
C ASN A 73 5.29 5.86 -5.49
N ALA A 74 5.78 6.54 -4.46
CA ALA A 74 5.73 7.99 -4.34
C ALA A 74 7.07 8.65 -4.74
N GLY A 75 7.95 7.89 -5.40
CA GLY A 75 9.22 8.36 -5.94
C GLY A 75 9.10 8.99 -7.32
N THR A 76 10.25 9.40 -7.85
CA THR A 76 10.37 10.00 -9.19
C THR A 76 10.78 8.99 -10.27
N GLU A 77 10.96 7.73 -9.90
CA GLU A 77 11.43 6.66 -10.78
C GLU A 77 10.46 5.48 -10.72
N GLU A 78 10.27 4.77 -11.82
CA GLU A 78 9.42 3.58 -11.85
C GLU A 78 10.03 2.44 -11.01
N LEU A 79 9.20 1.79 -10.19
CA LEU A 79 9.57 0.55 -9.52
C LEU A 79 9.23 -0.63 -10.44
N LYS A 80 10.24 -1.08 -11.20
CA LYS A 80 10.12 -2.19 -12.15
C LYS A 80 10.25 -3.54 -11.46
N SER A 81 9.42 -4.49 -11.87
CA SER A 81 9.41 -5.87 -11.39
C SER A 81 9.51 -5.93 -9.87
N TRP A 82 8.60 -5.25 -9.18
CA TRP A 82 8.65 -5.15 -7.73
C TRP A 82 8.63 -6.54 -7.10
N LYS A 83 9.44 -6.70 -6.07
CA LYS A 83 9.60 -7.92 -5.30
C LYS A 83 9.74 -7.54 -3.84
N ILE A 84 8.88 -8.09 -2.99
CA ILE A 84 8.93 -7.86 -1.55
C ILE A 84 9.21 -9.16 -0.81
N PHE A 85 9.83 -9.04 0.35
CA PHE A 85 9.95 -10.13 1.32
C PHE A 85 9.01 -9.86 2.47
N ILE A 86 8.24 -10.88 2.87
CA ILE A 86 7.44 -10.87 4.09
C ILE A 86 7.98 -11.97 5.00
N GLY A 87 8.44 -11.59 6.19
CA GLY A 87 8.99 -12.48 7.21
C GLY A 87 7.91 -13.09 8.09
N PHE A 88 7.04 -13.92 7.52
CA PHE A 88 6.13 -14.81 8.26
C PHE A 88 6.89 -15.59 9.35
N GLN A 89 6.24 -15.81 10.50
CA GLN A 89 6.90 -16.30 11.74
C GLN A 89 6.01 -17.19 12.65
N HIS A 90 4.88 -17.63 12.14
CA HIS A 90 3.84 -18.39 12.84
C HIS A 90 3.40 -19.63 12.05
N GLU A 91 4.35 -20.27 11.38
CA GLU A 91 4.16 -21.47 10.54
C GLU A 91 3.08 -21.27 9.46
N GLU A 92 3.04 -20.06 8.89
CA GLU A 92 1.96 -19.65 8.01
C GLU A 92 1.95 -20.47 6.71
N ILE A 93 0.73 -20.72 6.23
CA ILE A 93 0.43 -21.31 4.93
C ILE A 93 -0.36 -20.28 4.16
N LEU A 94 0.15 -19.83 3.02
CA LEU A 94 -0.62 -18.94 2.14
C LEU A 94 -1.53 -19.77 1.25
N VAL A 95 -2.77 -19.32 1.07
CA VAL A 95 -3.74 -19.93 0.15
C VAL A 95 -4.17 -18.96 -0.95
N SER A 96 -3.98 -17.65 -0.75
CA SER A 96 -4.22 -16.62 -1.77
C SER A 96 -3.36 -15.39 -1.51
N THR A 97 -2.83 -14.80 -2.57
CA THR A 97 -1.98 -13.59 -2.55
C THR A 97 -2.48 -12.49 -3.50
N GLY A 98 -3.74 -12.56 -3.97
CA GLY A 98 -4.35 -11.52 -4.78
C GLY A 98 -3.51 -11.12 -6.01
N GLN A 99 -3.03 -9.87 -6.01
CA GLN A 99 -2.22 -9.25 -7.09
C GLN A 99 -0.73 -9.62 -7.04
N ALA A 100 -0.39 -10.75 -6.45
CA ALA A 100 0.97 -11.22 -6.31
C ALA A 100 1.05 -12.74 -6.47
N VAL A 101 2.24 -13.21 -6.85
CA VAL A 101 2.60 -14.63 -6.90
C VAL A 101 3.85 -14.88 -6.05
N LEU A 102 4.07 -16.14 -5.69
CA LEU A 102 5.31 -16.54 -5.02
C LEU A 102 6.48 -16.42 -6.00
N ALA A 103 7.52 -15.68 -5.61
CA ALA A 103 8.62 -15.37 -6.50
C ALA A 103 9.51 -16.59 -6.83
N ASP A 104 9.40 -17.67 -6.05
CA ASP A 104 10.08 -18.94 -6.31
C ASP A 104 9.33 -19.83 -7.32
N GLY A 105 8.16 -19.40 -7.80
CA GLY A 105 7.32 -20.12 -8.74
C GLY A 105 6.54 -21.29 -8.12
N SER A 106 6.53 -21.42 -6.80
CA SER A 106 5.71 -22.43 -6.12
C SER A 106 4.22 -22.09 -6.20
N GLU A 107 3.39 -23.13 -6.17
CA GLU A 107 1.93 -23.00 -6.24
C GLU A 107 1.33 -22.83 -4.85
N LEU A 108 0.20 -22.10 -4.78
CA LEU A 108 -0.60 -22.03 -3.57
C LEU A 108 -1.54 -23.24 -3.48
N PRO A 109 -1.74 -23.84 -2.30
CA PRO A 109 -1.27 -23.39 -1.00
C PRO A 109 0.22 -23.69 -0.73
N ALA A 110 0.92 -22.77 -0.08
CA ALA A 110 2.36 -22.87 0.19
C ALA A 110 2.73 -22.59 1.64
N HIS A 111 3.65 -23.38 2.20
CA HIS A 111 4.21 -23.18 3.53
C HIS A 111 5.27 -22.09 3.50
N VAL A 112 5.05 -21.01 4.24
CA VAL A 112 5.89 -19.80 4.20
C VAL A 112 6.40 -19.38 5.57
N GLY A 113 6.36 -20.25 6.59
CA GLY A 113 6.67 -19.91 7.98
C GLY A 113 8.09 -19.36 8.26
N ASN A 114 9.01 -19.42 7.29
CA ASN A 114 10.34 -18.80 7.36
C ASN A 114 10.41 -17.48 6.55
N GLY A 115 9.25 -16.94 6.17
CA GLY A 115 9.09 -15.87 5.21
C GLY A 115 9.06 -16.34 3.76
N THR A 116 8.60 -15.46 2.89
CA THR A 116 8.54 -15.70 1.44
C THR A 116 8.74 -14.41 0.67
N TYR A 117 9.04 -14.55 -0.62
CA TYR A 117 9.11 -13.45 -1.56
C TYR A 117 7.84 -13.42 -2.42
N LEU A 118 7.24 -12.25 -2.53
CA LEU A 118 6.11 -12.00 -3.42
C LEU A 118 6.55 -11.07 -4.56
N SER A 119 6.08 -11.38 -5.76
CA SER A 119 6.29 -10.57 -6.96
C SER A 119 4.95 -10.23 -7.62
N GLY A 120 4.90 -9.11 -8.32
CA GLY A 120 3.65 -8.62 -8.92
C GLY A 120 3.13 -9.46 -10.08
N PHE A 121 1.80 -9.66 -10.09
CA PHE A 121 1.07 -10.30 -11.18
C PHE A 121 -0.39 -9.80 -11.22
N PRO A 122 -0.96 -9.50 -12.40
CA PRO A 122 -0.33 -9.50 -13.72
C PRO A 122 0.53 -8.25 -13.97
N GLN A 123 0.41 -7.22 -13.13
CA GLN A 123 1.21 -6.00 -13.21
C GLN A 123 2.36 -6.06 -12.21
N SER A 124 3.59 -6.06 -12.72
CA SER A 124 4.82 -6.14 -11.94
C SER A 124 5.51 -4.80 -11.71
N ASP A 125 5.04 -3.76 -12.40
CA ASP A 125 5.67 -2.44 -12.40
C ASP A 125 4.73 -1.42 -11.76
N LEU A 126 5.28 -0.54 -10.92
CA LEU A 126 4.58 0.63 -10.40
C LEU A 126 5.18 1.88 -11.02
N LYS A 127 4.34 2.63 -11.72
CA LYS A 127 4.72 3.89 -12.37
C LYS A 127 4.95 4.99 -11.34
N THR A 128 5.36 6.16 -11.81
CA THR A 128 5.48 7.37 -10.99
C THR A 128 4.17 8.14 -10.97
N ALA A 129 3.93 8.93 -9.91
CA ALA A 129 2.82 9.87 -9.87
C ALA A 129 2.95 10.97 -10.93
N ILE A 130 4.18 11.28 -11.36
CA ILE A 130 4.50 12.28 -12.39
C ILE A 130 3.95 11.84 -13.75
N ASP A 131 4.27 10.62 -14.18
CA ASP A 131 3.90 10.11 -15.51
C ASP A 131 2.42 9.74 -15.61
N THR A 132 1.77 9.54 -14.47
CA THR A 132 0.39 9.06 -14.38
C THR A 132 -0.60 10.12 -13.92
N ALA A 133 -0.15 11.37 -13.74
CA ALA A 133 -0.94 12.45 -13.17
C ALA A 133 -1.60 12.08 -11.82
N GLY A 134 -0.88 11.31 -10.99
CA GLY A 134 -1.34 10.88 -9.66
C GLY A 134 -2.34 9.73 -9.64
N ASP A 135 -2.45 8.94 -10.71
CA ASP A 135 -3.33 7.77 -10.74
C ASP A 135 -2.85 6.64 -9.80
N MET A 136 -3.49 6.55 -8.63
CA MET A 136 -3.21 5.55 -7.59
C MET A 136 -3.24 4.11 -8.11
N THR A 137 -4.04 3.80 -9.12
CA THR A 137 -4.13 2.44 -9.67
C THR A 137 -2.87 2.01 -10.43
N GLN A 138 -2.04 2.98 -10.83
CA GLN A 138 -0.80 2.74 -11.58
C GLN A 138 0.46 2.87 -10.72
N ILE A 139 0.36 3.51 -9.54
CA ILE A 139 1.50 3.77 -8.65
C ILE A 139 1.43 2.98 -7.34
N GLN A 140 0.31 2.31 -7.05
CA GLN A 140 0.11 1.49 -5.86
C GLN A 140 -0.38 0.10 -6.21
N VAL A 141 0.02 -0.89 -5.39
CA VAL A 141 -0.60 -2.21 -5.35
C VAL A 141 -0.99 -2.58 -3.93
N GLN A 142 -2.15 -3.20 -3.80
CA GLN A 142 -2.63 -3.82 -2.57
C GLN A 142 -2.73 -5.33 -2.78
N ILE A 143 -2.00 -6.06 -1.93
CA ILE A 143 -1.88 -7.51 -1.98
C ILE A 143 -2.75 -8.08 -0.87
N ASP A 144 -3.90 -8.62 -1.24
CA ASP A 144 -4.77 -9.32 -0.29
C ASP A 144 -4.22 -10.73 -0.03
N ILE A 145 -3.78 -10.93 1.21
CA ILE A 145 -3.17 -12.16 1.68
C ILE A 145 -4.21 -12.92 2.50
N LYS A 146 -4.48 -14.16 2.10
CA LYS A 146 -5.26 -15.12 2.87
C LYS A 146 -4.42 -16.35 3.14
N GLY A 147 -4.53 -16.87 4.35
CA GLY A 147 -3.77 -18.04 4.75
C GLY A 147 -4.24 -18.63 6.07
N THR A 148 -3.49 -19.63 6.52
CA THR A 148 -3.60 -20.21 7.85
C THR A 148 -2.34 -19.90 8.63
N GLN A 149 -2.46 -19.62 9.91
CA GLN A 149 -1.37 -19.42 10.85
C GLN A 149 -1.61 -20.27 12.11
N PHE A 150 -0.55 -20.51 12.88
CA PHE A 150 -0.62 -21.39 14.04
C PHE A 150 -0.26 -20.64 15.32
N GLY A 151 -0.91 -21.01 16.43
CA GLY A 151 -0.49 -20.57 17.77
C GLY A 151 -0.83 -19.15 18.21
N VAL A 152 -1.18 -18.24 17.28
CA VAL A 152 -1.46 -16.84 17.63
C VAL A 152 -2.94 -16.61 17.94
N ARG A 153 -3.31 -16.80 19.22
CA ARG A 153 -4.67 -16.52 19.73
C ARG A 153 -4.87 -15.05 20.13
N PRO A 154 -6.12 -14.55 20.19
CA PRO A 154 -6.43 -13.26 20.82
C PRO A 154 -5.93 -13.18 22.27
N PRO A 155 -5.42 -12.01 22.71
CA PRO A 155 -5.44 -10.71 22.04
C PRO A 155 -4.24 -10.40 21.13
N SER A 156 -3.23 -11.27 21.03
CA SER A 156 -2.00 -11.00 20.24
C SER A 156 -2.32 -10.79 18.76
N THR A 157 -1.62 -9.90 18.04
CA THR A 157 -1.82 -9.72 16.59
C THR A 157 -0.68 -10.40 15.82
N PRO A 158 -0.96 -11.27 14.84
CA PRO A 158 0.05 -12.00 14.08
C PRO A 158 0.65 -11.08 13.02
N MET A 159 1.59 -10.23 13.43
CA MET A 159 2.36 -9.42 12.50
C MET A 159 3.53 -10.23 11.97
N PRO A 160 3.96 -10.02 10.71
CA PRO A 160 5.22 -10.57 10.24
C PRO A 160 6.39 -9.99 11.05
N SER A 161 7.49 -10.74 11.14
CA SER A 161 8.74 -10.28 11.76
C SER A 161 9.35 -9.08 11.02
N THR A 162 9.14 -9.02 9.70
CA THR A 162 9.62 -7.93 8.85
C THR A 162 8.84 -7.90 7.53
N ILE A 163 8.81 -6.73 6.89
CA ILE A 163 8.44 -6.54 5.49
C ILE A 163 9.50 -5.62 4.88
N ARG A 164 9.99 -5.95 3.68
CA ARG A 164 10.99 -5.13 2.97
C ARG A 164 10.91 -5.29 1.47
N LEU A 165 11.30 -4.23 0.77
CA LEU A 165 11.58 -4.28 -0.66
C LEU A 165 12.84 -5.12 -0.90
N ALA A 166 12.80 -5.99 -1.91
CA ALA A 166 13.87 -6.91 -2.26
C ALA A 166 14.38 -6.68 -3.71
N ASN A 167 14.06 -5.52 -4.28
CA ASN A 167 14.63 -5.04 -5.54
C ASN A 167 16.07 -4.55 -5.30
N ASP A 168 16.96 -4.85 -6.24
CA ASP A 168 18.35 -4.42 -6.17
C ASP A 168 18.44 -2.88 -6.24
N GLY A 169 19.38 -2.31 -5.49
CA GLY A 169 19.61 -0.86 -5.43
C GLY A 169 18.73 -0.10 -4.44
N TYR A 170 17.72 -0.74 -3.83
CA TYR A 170 16.89 -0.13 -2.80
C TYR A 170 17.38 -0.48 -1.40
N LYS A 171 17.60 0.53 -0.55
CA LYS A 171 17.99 0.36 0.86
C LYS A 171 16.98 1.05 1.76
N CYS A 172 15.93 0.32 2.07
CA CYS A 172 14.81 0.85 2.85
C CYS A 172 15.04 0.64 4.36
N PRO A 173 14.54 1.55 5.21
CA PRO A 173 14.65 1.40 6.65
C PRO A 173 13.87 0.17 7.14
N ALA A 174 14.19 -0.28 8.36
CA ALA A 174 13.44 -1.36 8.99
C ALA A 174 11.98 -0.92 9.22
N PRO A 175 11.01 -1.84 9.06
CA PRO A 175 9.61 -1.53 9.30
C PRO A 175 9.37 -1.17 10.77
N THR A 176 8.49 -0.21 11.01
CA THR A 176 8.02 0.15 12.35
C THR A 176 6.60 -0.36 12.56
N ARG A 177 6.26 -0.65 13.82
CA ARG A 177 4.92 -1.10 14.21
C ARG A 177 4.18 0.08 14.81
N HIS A 178 3.01 0.37 14.26
CA HIS A 178 2.07 1.36 14.77
C HIS A 178 0.85 0.67 15.40
#